data_AF-A0A2Z6SIC7-F1
#
_entry.id   AF-A0A2Z6SIC7-F1
#
_cell.length_a   1.000
_cell.length_b   1.000
_cell.length_c   1.000
_cell.angle_alpha   90.00
_cell.angle_beta   90.00
_cell.angle_gamma   90.00
#
_symmetry.space_group_name_H-M   'P 1'
#
loop_
_entity.id
_entity.type
_entity.pdbx_description
1 polymer ?
#
loop_
_entity_poly.entity_id
_entity_poly.type
_entity_poly.pdbx_seq_one_letter_code
_entity_poly.pdbx_strand_id
1 'polypeptide(L)'
;MSSSLVVYTKSLLVGGFIIGLGYGLMKITTPNTEDWYAKLSPDLKEQINSPETRKKNELIMEVLRRTAKSDKPVYDPRQIMEEIKKEEEMKKR
;
A
#
# COMPACT_ATOMS: atom_id res chain seq x y z
N MET A 1 12.02 36.66 -25.71
CA MET A 1 11.32 35.48 -25.17
C MET A 1 12.33 34.38 -24.85
N SER A 2 12.95 34.35 -23.66
CA SER A 2 13.77 33.18 -23.27
C SER A 2 14.00 33.01 -21.76
N SER A 3 13.91 34.07 -20.94
CA SER A 3 14.21 33.94 -19.50
C SER A 3 13.25 33.02 -18.74
N SER A 4 11.94 33.04 -19.05
CA SER A 4 10.97 32.17 -18.36
C SER A 4 11.21 30.70 -18.66
N LEU A 5 11.50 30.37 -19.92
CA LEU A 5 11.75 29.00 -20.37
C LEU A 5 13.03 28.42 -19.73
N VAL A 6 14.08 29.23 -19.59
CA VAL A 6 15.30 28.84 -18.86
C VAL A 6 15.03 28.60 -17.38
N VAL A 7 14.18 29.41 -16.75
CA VAL A 7 13.80 29.24 -15.33
C VAL A 7 13.00 27.95 -15.13
N TYR A 8 12.03 27.65 -15.99
CA TYR A 8 11.23 26.42 -15.90
C TYR A 8 12.07 25.16 -16.12
N THR A 9 12.96 25.17 -17.11
CA THR A 9 13.87 24.04 -17.35
C THR A 9 14.80 23.82 -16.16
N LYS A 10 15.34 24.89 -15.56
CA LYS A 10 16.15 24.80 -14.34
C LYS A 10 15.36 24.25 -13.15
N SER A 11 14.12 24.69 -12.94
CA SER A 11 13.29 24.17 -11.85
C SER A 11 12.95 22.70 -12.02
N LEU A 12 12.70 22.24 -13.24
CA LEU A 12 12.44 20.81 -13.51
C LEU A 12 13.69 19.96 -13.28
N LEU A 13 14.86 20.43 -13.69
CA LEU A 13 16.12 19.73 -13.45
C LEU A 13 16.45 19.64 -11.96
N VAL A 14 16.32 20.75 -11.21
CA VAL A 14 16.58 20.77 -9.77
C VAL A 14 15.54 19.93 -9.02
N GLY A 15 14.26 20.06 -9.36
CA GLY A 15 13.18 19.27 -8.76
C GLY A 15 13.34 17.78 -9.04
N GLY A 16 13.64 17.41 -10.28
CA GLY A 16 13.93 16.03 -10.67
C GLY A 16 15.15 15.47 -9.95
N PHE A 17 16.20 16.28 -9.78
CA PHE A 17 17.38 15.90 -9.02
C PHE A 17 17.07 15.63 -7.54
N ILE A 18 16.28 16.48 -6.88
CA ILE A 18 15.87 16.30 -5.48
C ILE A 18 15.04 15.02 -5.32
N ILE A 19 14.07 14.79 -6.22
CA ILE A 19 13.24 13.57 -6.19
C ILE A 19 14.11 12.32 -6.42
N GLY A 20 15.01 12.37 -7.42
CA GLY A 20 15.94 11.29 -7.70
C GLY A 20 16.89 10.99 -6.54
N LEU A 21 17.37 12.03 -5.85
CA LEU A 21 18.20 11.90 -4.67
C LEU A 21 17.43 11.29 -3.50
N GLY A 22 16.18 11.73 -3.27
CA GLY A 22 15.31 11.13 -2.26
C GLY A 22 15.03 9.65 -2.52
N TYR A 23 14.73 9.28 -3.77
CA TYR A 23 14.55 7.89 -4.17
C TYR A 23 15.84 7.07 -4.03
N GLY A 24 16.98 7.64 -4.41
CA GLY A 24 18.29 7.02 -4.25
C GLY A 24 18.62 6.72 -2.79
N LEU A 25 18.40 7.69 -1.90
CA LEU A 25 18.55 7.50 -0.46
C LEU A 25 17.62 6.41 0.07
N MET A 26 16.35 6.42 -0.30
CA MET A 26 15.38 5.39 0.10
C MET A 26 15.85 3.99 -0.31
N LYS A 27 16.34 3.85 -1.55
CA LYS A 27 16.83 2.58 -2.08
C LYS A 27 18.10 2.07 -1.38
N ILE A 28 18.93 2.96 -0.85
CA ILE A 28 20.15 2.59 -0.12
C ILE A 28 19.84 2.24 1.34
N THR A 29 18.94 3.00 1.99
CA THR A 29 18.66 2.83 3.42
C THR A 29 17.64 1.73 3.70
N THR A 30 16.76 1.45 2.75
CA THR A 30 15.71 0.43 2.91
C THR A 30 16.13 -0.86 2.22
N PRO A 31 16.17 -2.02 2.90
CA PRO A 31 16.50 -3.29 2.27
C PRO A 31 15.47 -3.65 1.20
N ASN A 32 15.92 -4.28 0.12
CA ASN A 32 15.03 -4.85 -0.88
C ASN A 32 14.17 -5.96 -0.23
N THR A 33 13.01 -6.29 -0.80
CA THR A 33 12.09 -7.28 -0.23
C THR A 33 12.74 -8.64 -0.01
N GLU A 34 13.63 -9.06 -0.90
CA GLU A 34 14.37 -10.31 -0.79
C GLU A 34 15.40 -10.28 0.35
N ASP A 35 16.17 -9.18 0.46
CA ASP A 35 17.15 -8.99 1.53
C ASP A 35 16.48 -8.85 2.90
N TRP A 36 15.31 -8.19 2.94
CA TRP A 36 14.48 -8.09 4.13
C TRP A 36 13.97 -9.47 4.54
N TYR A 37 13.44 -10.24 3.59
CA TYR A 37 12.95 -11.59 3.85
C TYR A 37 14.09 -12.53 4.29
N ALA A 38 15.27 -12.40 3.70
CA ALA A 38 16.45 -13.17 4.07
C ALA A 38 16.83 -12.93 5.54
N LYS A 39 16.71 -11.68 6.03
CA LYS A 39 16.97 -11.27 7.42
C LYS A 39 15.92 -11.75 8.43
N LEU A 40 14.77 -12.27 7.99
CA LEU A 40 13.78 -12.84 8.90
C LEU A 40 14.29 -14.14 9.53
N SER A 41 13.97 -14.33 10.81
CA SER A 41 14.21 -15.61 11.49
C SER A 41 13.38 -16.74 10.85
N PRO A 42 13.80 -18.01 10.98
CA PRO A 42 13.08 -19.16 10.43
C PRO A 42 11.59 -19.18 10.84
N ASP A 43 11.30 -18.90 12.11
CA ASP A 43 9.94 -18.90 12.65
C ASP A 43 9.04 -17.83 12.00
N LEU A 44 9.59 -16.64 11.69
CA LEU A 44 8.84 -15.60 10.99
C LEU A 44 8.60 -15.94 9.52
N LYS A 45 9.58 -16.60 8.87
CA LYS A 45 9.42 -17.10 7.49
C LYS A 45 8.29 -18.13 7.42
N GLU A 46 8.21 -19.01 8.42
CA GLU A 46 7.14 -20.00 8.52
C GLU A 46 5.78 -19.35 8.76
N GLN A 47 5.69 -18.39 9.67
CA GLN A 47 4.45 -17.65 9.90
C GLN A 47 3.94 -16.95 8.65
N ILE A 48 4.81 -16.28 7.88
CA ILE A 48 4.44 -15.58 6.65
C ILE A 48 4.04 -16.56 5.54
N ASN A 49 4.75 -17.69 5.42
CA ASN A 49 4.44 -18.71 4.41
C ASN A 49 3.28 -19.61 4.79
N SER A 50 2.84 -19.60 6.05
CA SER A 50 1.72 -20.43 6.46
C SER A 50 0.48 -20.10 5.60
N PRO A 51 -0.24 -21.12 5.13
CA PRO A 51 -1.45 -20.92 4.34
C PRO A 51 -2.52 -20.14 5.14
N GLU A 52 -2.49 -20.22 6.47
CA GLU A 52 -3.37 -19.47 7.36
C GLU A 52 -3.07 -17.97 7.33
N THR A 53 -1.80 -17.56 7.43
CA THR A 53 -1.43 -16.14 7.34
C THR A 53 -1.74 -15.56 5.97
N ARG A 54 -1.52 -16.33 4.90
CA ARG A 54 -1.91 -15.90 3.54
C ARG A 54 -3.40 -15.64 3.43
N LYS A 55 -4.24 -16.59 3.86
CA LYS A 55 -5.70 -16.42 3.90
C LYS A 55 -6.12 -15.22 4.75
N LYS A 56 -5.51 -15.04 5.92
CA LYS A 56 -5.79 -13.90 6.80
C LYS A 56 -5.46 -12.57 6.11
N ASN A 57 -4.30 -12.48 5.47
CA ASN A 57 -3.87 -11.27 4.76
C ASN A 57 -4.76 -10.97 3.55
N GLU A 58 -5.19 -12.00 2.82
CA GLU A 58 -6.15 -11.87 1.72
C GLU A 58 -7.49 -11.31 2.20
N LEU A 59 -8.03 -11.83 3.30
CA LEU A 59 -9.27 -11.33 3.92
C LEU A 59 -9.14 -9.88 4.39
N ILE A 60 -8.04 -9.55 5.06
CA ILE A 60 -7.76 -8.16 5.48
C ILE A 60 -7.72 -7.23 4.27
N MET A 61 -7.07 -7.67 3.18
CA MET A 61 -6.95 -6.86 1.98
C MET A 61 -8.26 -6.71 1.22
N GLU A 62 -9.10 -7.73 1.25
CA GLU A 62 -10.46 -7.65 0.75
C GLU A 62 -11.28 -6.62 1.53
N VAL A 63 -11.24 -6.66 2.87
CA VAL A 63 -11.89 -5.65 3.72
C VAL A 63 -11.38 -4.26 3.39
N LEU A 64 -10.06 -4.05 3.31
CA LEU A 64 -9.49 -2.75 2.97
C LEU A 64 -9.93 -2.24 1.59
N ARG A 65 -10.03 -3.11 0.59
CA ARG A 65 -10.53 -2.74 -0.76
C ARG A 65 -12.01 -2.36 -0.73
N ARG A 66 -12.82 -3.08 0.05
CA ARG A 66 -14.24 -2.75 0.25
C ARG A 66 -14.34 -1.39 0.97
N THR A 67 -13.56 -1.21 2.02
CA THR A 67 -13.56 0.03 2.81
C THR A 67 -13.09 1.23 2.01
N ALA A 68 -12.06 1.10 1.18
CA ALA A 68 -11.54 2.16 0.33
C ALA A 68 -12.54 2.62 -0.76
N LYS A 69 -13.52 1.79 -1.11
CA LYS A 69 -14.59 2.14 -2.07
C LYS A 69 -15.81 2.78 -1.41
N SER A 70 -15.86 2.80 -0.08
CA SER A 70 -16.99 3.35 0.65
C SER A 70 -16.77 4.82 0.98
N ASP A 71 -17.88 5.56 1.03
CA ASP A 71 -17.88 6.96 1.46
C ASP A 71 -17.75 7.11 2.99
N LYS A 72 -17.79 6.00 3.74
CA LYS A 72 -17.69 5.99 5.20
C LYS A 72 -16.23 5.96 5.67
N PRO A 73 -15.92 6.51 6.86
CA PRO A 73 -14.55 6.54 7.38
C PRO A 73 -14.02 5.12 7.64
N VAL A 74 -12.72 4.92 7.34
CA VAL A 74 -12.04 3.60 7.43
C VAL A 74 -12.15 2.95 8.81
N TYR A 75 -12.31 3.75 9.86
CA TYR A 75 -12.39 3.29 11.25
C TYR A 75 -13.82 3.00 11.73
N ASP A 76 -14.89 3.23 10.94
CA ASP A 76 -16.26 2.97 11.38
C ASP A 76 -16.59 1.46 11.28
N PRO A 77 -16.77 0.74 12.39
CA PRO A 77 -17.04 -0.70 12.38
C PRO A 77 -18.41 -1.06 11.79
N ARG A 78 -19.36 -0.11 11.74
CA ARG A 78 -20.72 -0.37 11.23
C ARG A 78 -20.74 -0.58 9.72
N GLN A 79 -19.76 -0.01 9.03
CA GLN A 79 -19.64 -0.11 7.58
C GLN A 79 -19.55 -1.58 7.11
N ILE A 80 -18.69 -2.37 7.75
CA ILE A 80 -18.48 -3.78 7.38
C ILE A 80 -19.74 -4.61 7.71
N MET A 81 -20.37 -4.34 8.86
CA MET A 81 -21.57 -5.07 9.29
C MET A 81 -22.77 -4.82 8.37
N GLU A 82 -22.95 -3.59 7.89
CA GLU A 82 -24.00 -3.27 6.93
C GLU A 82 -23.76 -3.93 5.57
N GLU A 83 -22.50 -4.00 5.10
CA GLU A 83 -22.15 -4.69 3.85
C GLU A 83 -22.39 -6.20 3.94
N ILE A 84 -21.96 -6.84 5.04
CA ILE A 84 -22.20 -8.27 5.28
C ILE A 84 -23.70 -8.57 5.31
N LYS A 85 -24.48 -7.75 6.03
CA LYS A 85 -25.93 -7.91 6.10
C LYS A 85 -26.58 -7.78 4.72
N LYS A 86 -26.11 -6.85 3.89
CA LYS A 86 -26.60 -6.65 2.52
C LYS A 86 -26.26 -7.84 1.60
N GLU A 87 -25.07 -8.44 1.74
CA GLU A 87 -24.70 -9.68 1.03
C GLU A 87 -25.60 -10.85 1.43
N GLU A 88 -25.88 -11.03 2.73
CA GLU A 88 -26.76 -12.09 3.23
C GLU A 88 -28.21 -11.95 2.72
N GLU A 89 -28.71 -10.73 2.64
CA GLU A 89 -30.04 -10.43 2.09
C GLU A 89 -30.11 -10.66 0.57
N MET A 90 -29.05 -10.36 -0.19
CA MET A 90 -28.97 -10.67 -1.62
C MET A 90 -28.87 -12.17 -1.90
N LYS A 91 -28.18 -12.93 -1.04
CA LYS A 91 -28.03 -14.39 -1.19
C LYS A 91 -29.31 -15.18 -0.88
N LYS A 92 -30.25 -14.57 -0.14
CA LYS A 92 -31.56 -15.14 0.20
C LYS A 92 -32.64 -14.91 -0.86
N ARG A 93 -32.38 -14.04 -1.84
CA ARG A 93 -33.27 -13.80 -2.99
C ARG A 93 -32.86 -14.69 -4.16
#